data_AF-A0A7S0GII3-F1
#
_entry.id   AF-A0A7S0GII3-F1
#
_cell.length_a   1.000
_cell.length_b   1.000
_cell.length_c   1.000
_cell.angle_alpha   90.00
_cell.angle_beta   90.00
_cell.angle_gamma   90.00
#
_symmetry.space_group_name_H-M   'P 1'
#
loop_
_entity.id
_entity.type
_entity.pdbx_description
1 polymer ?
#
loop_
_entity_poly.entity_id
_entity_poly.type
_entity_poly.pdbx_seq_one_letter_code
_entity_poly.pdbx_strand_id
1 'polypeptide(L)'
;MVRLQPSLALMLVGASSALQQPLPQSTQKSRRELLSFVGTGIVGVTFAVATPESAFAAQLKTGSSSVFTGDYEDPQHPGCLRQVKIVGAPLKGDGTRSPVPVVEVTGYDGKGDSGMCKDRPERSDLWKVTGKLLAQDKAVIDFSPKGGPSDLVGKWDAGGIVFPDGNKWIKIEGGTRDRRPKDMSTLKGD
;
A
#
# COMPACT_ATOMS: atom_id res chain seq x y z
N MET A 1 8.56 -72.84 15.88
CA MET A 1 7.98 -73.82 16.83
C MET A 1 7.76 -73.10 18.15
N VAL A 2 6.54 -72.64 18.45
CA VAL A 2 5.41 -73.38 19.04
C VAL A 2 5.53 -73.46 20.58
N ARG A 3 4.67 -72.65 21.24
CA ARG A 3 3.95 -72.88 22.52
C ARG A 3 4.82 -72.91 23.80
N LEU A 4 4.37 -72.51 24.99
CA LEU A 4 3.04 -72.31 25.58
C LEU A 4 3.20 -71.42 26.85
N GLN A 5 2.19 -70.62 27.19
CA GLN A 5 1.98 -69.92 28.48
C GLN A 5 1.56 -70.94 29.60
N PRO A 6 1.10 -70.59 30.83
CA PRO A 6 0.95 -69.29 31.51
C PRO A 6 1.39 -69.28 33.00
N SER A 7 1.39 -68.10 33.64
CA SER A 7 1.14 -68.00 35.08
C SER A 7 0.44 -66.70 35.44
N LEU A 8 -0.49 -66.89 36.37
CA LEU A 8 -1.58 -66.06 36.82
C LEU A 8 -1.08 -64.99 37.80
N ALA A 9 -1.49 -63.73 37.66
CA ALA A 9 -1.42 -62.75 38.74
C ALA A 9 -2.62 -61.81 38.64
N LEU A 10 -3.58 -62.06 39.53
CA LEU A 10 -4.74 -61.24 39.81
C LEU A 10 -4.30 -60.09 40.74
N MET A 11 -4.44 -58.83 40.32
CA MET A 11 -4.43 -57.68 41.23
C MET A 11 -5.61 -56.77 40.90
N LEU A 12 -6.55 -56.70 41.85
CA LEU A 12 -7.49 -55.61 42.02
C LEU A 12 -6.75 -54.39 42.54
N VAL A 13 -7.14 -53.18 42.10
CA VAL A 13 -7.45 -51.98 42.91
C VAL A 13 -7.44 -50.74 42.00
N GLY A 14 -8.46 -49.89 42.15
CA GLY A 14 -8.31 -48.45 41.96
C GLY A 14 -9.08 -47.85 40.78
N ALA A 15 -10.33 -47.49 41.00
CA ALA A 15 -11.02 -46.51 40.17
C ALA A 15 -10.34 -45.14 40.32
N SER A 16 -9.99 -44.52 39.20
CA SER A 16 -9.69 -43.10 39.14
C SER A 16 -10.16 -42.57 37.79
N SER A 17 -11.33 -41.95 37.81
CA SER A 17 -11.86 -41.15 36.71
C SER A 17 -10.91 -39.98 36.48
N ALA A 18 -10.07 -40.07 35.44
CA ALA A 18 -9.35 -38.93 34.93
C ALA A 18 -10.37 -37.98 34.28
N LEU A 19 -10.59 -36.83 34.93
CA LEU A 19 -11.34 -35.70 34.39
C LEU A 19 -10.60 -35.15 33.16
N GLN A 20 -11.14 -35.45 31.99
CA GLN A 20 -10.80 -34.80 30.73
C GLN A 20 -11.19 -33.31 30.85
N GLN A 21 -10.22 -32.41 31.00
CA GLN A 21 -10.47 -30.97 30.90
C GLN A 21 -10.63 -30.61 29.41
N PRO A 22 -11.77 -30.06 28.95
CA PRO A 22 -11.83 -29.44 27.64
C PRO A 22 -11.06 -28.11 27.66
N LEU A 23 -10.17 -27.95 26.68
CA LEU A 23 -9.51 -26.69 26.32
C LEU A 23 -10.55 -25.57 26.18
N PRO A 24 -10.26 -24.33 26.64
CA PRO A 24 -11.14 -23.20 26.38
C PRO A 24 -11.14 -22.91 24.87
N GLN A 25 -12.20 -23.34 24.20
CA GLN A 25 -12.52 -22.87 22.87
C GLN A 25 -12.71 -21.35 22.95
N SER A 26 -11.86 -20.62 22.23
CA SER A 26 -12.04 -19.19 21.98
C SER A 26 -13.42 -19.02 21.34
N THR A 27 -14.39 -18.62 22.14
CA THR A 27 -15.73 -18.28 21.67
C THR A 27 -15.57 -17.04 20.81
N GLN A 28 -15.54 -17.25 19.49
CA GLN A 28 -15.82 -16.17 18.55
C GLN A 28 -17.14 -15.56 19.01
N LYS A 29 -17.06 -14.33 19.55
CA LYS A 29 -18.24 -13.52 19.81
C LYS A 29 -18.95 -13.30 18.48
N SER A 30 -19.96 -14.15 18.24
CA SER A 30 -20.99 -13.93 17.24
C SER A 30 -21.58 -12.55 17.50
N ARG A 31 -21.44 -11.64 16.53
CA ARG A 31 -22.00 -10.28 16.55
C ARG A 31 -23.53 -10.25 16.51
N ARG A 32 -24.19 -11.41 16.66
CA ARG A 32 -25.62 -11.62 16.47
C ARG A 32 -26.38 -11.92 17.77
N GLU A 33 -25.72 -11.83 18.92
CA GLU A 33 -26.32 -12.07 20.25
C GLU A 33 -26.57 -10.76 21.04
N LEU A 34 -26.44 -9.58 20.42
CA LEU A 34 -26.57 -8.29 21.13
C LEU A 34 -27.96 -7.62 20.99
N LEU A 35 -28.98 -8.34 20.50
CA LEU A 35 -30.32 -7.79 20.28
C LEU A 35 -31.45 -8.54 21.00
N SER A 36 -31.12 -9.49 21.87
CA SER A 36 -32.12 -10.20 22.69
C SER A 36 -31.85 -9.97 24.18
N PHE A 37 -32.02 -8.73 24.64
CA PHE A 37 -32.32 -8.50 26.06
C PHE A 37 -33.62 -7.72 26.16
N VAL A 38 -34.66 -8.48 26.49
CA VAL A 38 -36.05 -8.09 26.75
C VAL A 38 -36.14 -7.35 28.10
N GLY A 39 -37.04 -6.37 28.17
CA GLY A 39 -37.98 -6.20 29.29
C GLY A 39 -37.46 -5.86 30.70
N THR A 40 -38.05 -4.79 31.24
CA THR A 40 -38.35 -4.54 32.67
C THR A 40 -37.17 -4.48 33.65
N GLY A 41 -36.72 -3.24 33.91
CA GLY A 41 -36.45 -2.72 35.25
C GLY A 41 -35.24 -3.25 36.01
N ILE A 42 -34.11 -2.55 35.91
CA ILE A 42 -33.11 -2.40 37.00
C ILE A 42 -32.19 -1.20 36.72
N VAL A 43 -32.18 -0.31 37.70
CA VAL A 43 -31.11 0.56 38.21
C VAL A 43 -29.78 0.58 37.44
N GLY A 44 -29.41 1.77 36.95
CA GLY A 44 -28.02 2.26 36.95
C GLY A 44 -26.98 1.47 36.16
N VAL A 45 -27.12 1.40 34.84
CA VAL A 45 -25.99 1.07 33.95
C VAL A 45 -25.75 2.27 33.04
N THR A 46 -24.66 3.00 33.29
CA THR A 46 -24.16 4.00 32.35
C THR A 46 -23.75 3.26 31.07
N PHE A 47 -24.63 3.24 30.07
CA PHE A 47 -24.27 2.83 28.72
C PHE A 47 -23.16 3.77 28.26
N ALA A 48 -21.93 3.28 28.22
CA ALA A 48 -20.84 3.94 27.53
C ALA A 48 -21.27 4.05 26.05
N VAL A 49 -21.69 5.25 25.65
CA VAL A 49 -21.93 5.58 24.25
C VAL A 49 -20.56 5.52 23.58
N ALA A 50 -20.23 4.35 23.04
CA ALA A 50 -19.12 4.21 22.12
C ALA A 50 -19.54 4.99 20.86
N THR A 51 -19.14 6.26 20.79
CA THR A 51 -19.18 7.00 19.53
C THR A 51 -18.35 6.21 18.53
N PRO A 52 -18.90 5.78 17.39
CA PRO A 52 -18.07 5.18 16.36
C PRO A 52 -17.08 6.25 15.92
N GLU A 53 -15.80 6.09 16.27
CA GLU A 53 -14.74 6.83 15.60
C GLU A 53 -14.88 6.52 14.11
N SER A 54 -15.07 7.55 13.30
CA SER A 54 -15.16 7.38 11.87
C SER A 54 -13.84 6.82 11.37
N ALA A 55 -13.78 5.52 11.13
CA ALA A 55 -12.72 4.90 10.36
C ALA A 55 -12.89 5.31 8.88
N PHE A 56 -12.67 6.59 8.58
CA PHE A 56 -12.29 6.99 7.23
C PHE A 56 -10.87 6.51 7.01
N ALA A 57 -10.72 5.21 6.72
CA ALA A 57 -9.56 4.75 5.98
C ALA A 57 -9.66 5.42 4.61
N ALA A 58 -9.10 6.64 4.49
CA ALA A 58 -9.07 7.37 3.23
C ALA A 58 -8.36 6.48 2.22
N GLN A 59 -9.15 5.87 1.32
CA GLN A 59 -8.61 4.93 0.36
C GLN A 59 -7.62 5.68 -0.53
N LEU A 60 -6.38 5.17 -0.58
CA LEU A 60 -5.34 5.72 -1.42
C LEU A 60 -5.78 5.59 -2.88
N LYS A 61 -5.89 6.74 -3.55
CA LYS A 61 -6.36 6.84 -4.92
C LYS A 61 -5.25 6.41 -5.89
N THR A 62 -5.61 5.66 -6.93
CA THR A 62 -4.71 5.21 -7.99
C THR A 62 -5.18 5.72 -9.36
N GLY A 63 -4.35 5.56 -10.39
CA GLY A 63 -4.61 6.05 -11.74
C GLY A 63 -4.84 7.56 -11.76
N SER A 64 -5.68 8.03 -12.68
CA SER A 64 -6.00 9.46 -12.84
C SER A 64 -6.73 10.08 -11.65
N SER A 65 -7.27 9.27 -10.73
CA SER A 65 -7.94 9.78 -9.53
C SER A 65 -6.96 10.25 -8.43
N SER A 66 -5.68 9.85 -8.52
CA SER A 66 -4.65 10.33 -7.62
C SER A 66 -4.18 11.72 -8.00
N VAL A 67 -4.01 12.61 -7.01
CA VAL A 67 -3.48 13.96 -7.23
C VAL A 67 -2.07 13.92 -7.82
N PHE A 68 -1.28 12.91 -7.44
CA PHE A 68 0.09 12.71 -7.92
C PHE A 68 0.18 12.24 -9.38
N THR A 69 -0.87 11.66 -9.97
CA THR A 69 -0.77 11.17 -11.35
C THR A 69 -0.75 12.33 -12.33
N GLY A 70 0.29 12.41 -13.19
CA GLY A 70 0.43 13.46 -14.19
C GLY A 70 1.84 13.62 -14.74
N ASP A 71 2.01 14.64 -15.57
CA ASP A 71 3.31 15.11 -16.04
C ASP A 71 3.71 16.37 -15.24
N TYR A 72 5.00 16.55 -14.99
CA TYR A 72 5.54 17.63 -14.16
C TYR A 72 6.78 18.28 -14.79
N GLU A 73 6.92 19.59 -14.56
CA GLU A 73 8.16 20.35 -14.75
C GLU A 73 9.02 20.23 -13.49
N ASP A 74 10.29 19.89 -13.67
CA ASP A 74 11.31 19.91 -12.62
C ASP A 74 12.22 21.15 -12.83
N PRO A 75 12.20 22.16 -11.94
CA PRO A 75 13.05 23.33 -12.04
C PRO A 75 14.55 23.03 -12.11
N GLN A 76 15.01 21.91 -11.54
CA GLN A 76 16.42 21.49 -11.62
C GLN A 76 16.77 20.87 -12.97
N HIS A 77 15.77 20.44 -13.75
CA HIS A 77 15.93 19.93 -15.10
C HIS A 77 14.95 20.60 -16.08
N PRO A 78 15.16 21.90 -16.39
CA PRO A 78 14.23 22.66 -17.21
C PRO A 78 13.97 22.01 -18.57
N GLY A 79 12.69 21.90 -18.93
CA GLY A 79 12.29 21.25 -20.18
C GLY A 79 12.19 19.73 -20.08
N CYS A 80 12.70 19.10 -19.03
CA CYS A 80 12.70 17.65 -18.86
C CYS A 80 11.49 17.18 -18.05
N LEU A 81 10.57 16.48 -18.70
CA LEU A 81 9.35 16.03 -18.05
C LEU A 81 9.60 14.92 -17.03
N ARG A 82 8.88 15.00 -15.91
CA ARG A 82 8.68 13.90 -14.97
C ARG A 82 7.27 13.38 -15.10
N GLN A 83 7.12 12.12 -15.46
CA GLN A 83 5.84 11.44 -15.46
C GLN A 83 5.69 10.64 -14.17
N VAL A 84 4.62 10.90 -13.44
CA VAL A 84 4.26 10.15 -12.23
C VAL A 84 2.97 9.39 -12.49
N LYS A 85 2.99 8.09 -12.18
CA LYS A 85 1.83 7.21 -12.21
C LYS A 85 1.65 6.56 -10.85
N ILE A 86 0.43 6.56 -10.34
CA ILE A 86 0.08 5.78 -9.16
C ILE A 86 -0.63 4.51 -9.61
N VAL A 87 0.00 3.36 -9.40
CA VAL A 87 -0.53 2.05 -9.79
C VAL A 87 -0.81 1.20 -8.56
N GLY A 88 -1.72 0.22 -8.71
CA GLY A 88 -1.93 -0.78 -7.65
C GLY A 88 -0.67 -1.60 -7.42
N ALA A 89 -0.46 -2.09 -6.20
CA ALA A 89 0.66 -2.98 -5.92
C ALA A 89 0.60 -4.25 -6.79
N PRO A 90 1.76 -4.80 -7.17
CA PRO A 90 1.82 -6.05 -7.90
C PRO A 90 1.16 -7.18 -7.10
N LEU A 91 0.61 -8.16 -7.82
CA LEU A 91 0.15 -9.40 -7.22
C LEU A 91 1.35 -10.16 -6.65
N LYS A 92 1.23 -10.58 -5.40
CA LYS A 92 2.16 -11.50 -4.77
C LYS A 92 1.86 -12.93 -5.23
N GLY A 93 2.81 -13.84 -5.01
CA GLY A 93 2.65 -15.27 -5.33
C GLY A 93 1.50 -15.96 -4.58
N ASP A 94 1.06 -15.39 -3.45
CA ASP A 94 -0.10 -15.84 -2.67
C ASP A 94 -1.46 -15.32 -3.21
N GLY A 95 -1.46 -14.59 -4.33
CA GLY A 95 -2.66 -14.00 -4.92
C GLY A 95 -3.13 -12.70 -4.26
N THR A 96 -2.47 -12.22 -3.21
CA THR A 96 -2.81 -10.96 -2.53
C THR A 96 -2.07 -9.76 -3.14
N ARG A 97 -2.57 -8.55 -2.89
CA ARG A 97 -1.87 -7.29 -3.23
C ARG A 97 -1.56 -6.52 -1.96
N SER A 98 -0.46 -5.78 -1.96
CA SER A 98 -0.24 -4.78 -0.91
C SER A 98 -1.35 -3.72 -0.97
N PRO A 99 -1.91 -3.29 0.16
CA PRO A 99 -2.88 -2.19 0.19
C PRO A 99 -2.23 -0.84 -0.14
N VAL A 100 -0.90 -0.76 -0.14
CA VAL A 100 -0.12 0.45 -0.44
C VAL A 100 0.15 0.51 -1.95
N PRO A 101 -0.37 1.52 -2.67
CA PRO A 101 -0.08 1.72 -4.09
C PRO A 101 1.40 2.05 -4.35
N VAL A 102 1.84 1.73 -5.56
CA VAL A 102 3.19 2.02 -6.04
C VAL A 102 3.18 3.33 -6.80
N VAL A 103 4.16 4.18 -6.51
CA VAL A 103 4.48 5.36 -7.31
C VAL A 103 5.50 4.94 -8.35
N GLU A 104 5.20 5.15 -9.62
CA GLU A 104 6.16 4.98 -10.72
C GLU A 104 6.51 6.36 -11.26
N VAL A 105 7.79 6.70 -11.23
CA VAL A 105 8.29 7.94 -11.82
C VAL A 105 9.17 7.58 -13.00
N THR A 106 8.84 8.15 -14.16
CA THR A 106 9.68 8.11 -15.35
C THR A 106 10.14 9.52 -15.65
N GLY A 107 11.42 9.71 -15.92
CA GLY A 107 11.93 11.04 -16.26
C GLY A 107 13.14 10.99 -17.17
N TYR A 108 13.61 12.19 -17.50
CA TYR A 108 14.81 12.43 -18.28
C TYR A 108 15.52 13.65 -17.68
N ASP A 109 16.83 13.75 -17.86
CA ASP A 109 17.66 14.80 -17.26
C ASP A 109 18.42 15.63 -18.32
N GLY A 110 18.10 15.44 -19.60
CA GLY A 110 18.81 16.08 -20.71
C GLY A 110 20.10 15.36 -21.08
N LYS A 111 20.66 15.71 -22.24
CA LYS A 111 21.99 15.30 -22.69
C LYS A 111 22.95 16.48 -22.50
N GLY A 112 24.09 16.24 -21.85
CA GLY A 112 25.13 17.24 -21.59
C GLY A 112 25.01 17.92 -20.21
N ASP A 113 25.99 18.77 -19.91
CA ASP A 113 26.23 19.27 -18.53
C ASP A 113 25.18 20.28 -18.03
N SER A 114 24.32 20.78 -18.92
CA SER A 114 23.33 21.82 -18.58
C SER A 114 22.10 21.29 -17.83
N GLY A 115 21.85 19.98 -17.83
CA GLY A 115 20.65 19.38 -17.21
C GLY A 115 19.31 19.76 -17.86
N MET A 116 19.33 20.53 -18.96
CA MET A 116 18.14 21.02 -19.66
C MET A 116 17.79 20.15 -20.86
N CYS A 117 16.50 19.98 -21.13
CA CYS A 117 16.01 19.26 -22.29
C CYS A 117 15.58 20.23 -23.39
N LYS A 118 16.39 20.30 -24.44
CA LYS A 118 16.09 21.05 -25.67
C LYS A 118 15.40 20.18 -26.72
N ASP A 119 15.77 18.90 -26.73
CA ASP A 119 15.25 17.91 -27.65
C ASP A 119 14.34 16.91 -26.93
N ARG A 120 13.45 16.31 -27.72
CA ARG A 120 12.56 15.25 -27.28
C ARG A 120 13.38 13.96 -27.02
N PRO A 121 13.28 13.34 -25.83
CA PRO A 121 14.06 12.13 -25.51
C PRO A 121 13.64 10.91 -26.32
N GLU A 122 14.53 9.94 -26.42
CA GLU A 122 14.22 8.57 -26.82
C GLU A 122 13.87 7.71 -25.59
N ARG A 123 13.28 6.53 -25.80
CA ARG A 123 12.91 5.64 -24.68
C ARG A 123 14.13 5.18 -23.86
N SER A 124 15.27 4.99 -24.50
CA SER A 124 16.54 4.59 -23.86
C SER A 124 17.12 5.68 -22.97
N ASP A 125 16.76 6.95 -23.21
CA ASP A 125 17.23 8.08 -22.40
C ASP A 125 16.45 8.21 -21.08
N LEU A 126 15.31 7.49 -20.96
CA LEU A 126 14.44 7.59 -19.81
C LEU A 126 14.94 6.71 -18.67
N TRP A 127 15.00 7.30 -17.48
CA TRP A 127 15.17 6.55 -16.24
C TRP A 127 13.81 6.29 -15.59
N LYS A 128 13.77 5.26 -14.74
CA LYS A 128 12.60 4.91 -13.94
C LYS A 128 12.98 4.67 -12.50
N VAL A 129 12.18 5.19 -11.60
CA VAL A 129 12.27 4.93 -10.16
C VAL A 129 10.90 4.60 -9.61
N THR A 130 10.87 3.95 -8.46
CA THR A 130 9.62 3.52 -7.83
C THR A 130 9.50 4.07 -6.41
N GLY A 131 8.31 3.98 -5.85
CA GLY A 131 7.99 4.53 -4.55
C GLY A 131 6.70 3.99 -3.98
N LYS A 132 6.27 4.53 -2.85
CA LYS A 132 5.03 4.15 -2.16
C LYS A 132 4.19 5.39 -1.87
N LEU A 133 2.88 5.28 -2.12
CA LEU A 133 1.94 6.32 -1.71
C LEU A 133 1.58 6.09 -0.23
N LEU A 134 1.93 7.03 0.64
CA LEU A 134 1.72 6.90 2.09
C LEU A 134 0.39 7.52 2.55
N ALA A 135 -0.04 8.59 1.88
CA ALA A 135 -1.30 9.27 2.08
C ALA A 135 -1.80 9.87 0.76
N GLN A 136 -3.00 10.48 0.75
CA GLN A 136 -3.51 11.15 -0.46
C GLN A 136 -2.61 12.28 -0.95
N ASP A 137 -1.86 12.90 -0.04
CA ASP A 137 -0.99 14.06 -0.26
C ASP A 137 0.49 13.78 0.07
N LYS A 138 0.86 12.51 0.32
CA LYS A 138 2.23 12.14 0.71
C LYS A 138 2.68 10.86 0.02
N ALA A 139 3.85 10.92 -0.61
CA ALA A 139 4.52 9.79 -1.21
C ALA A 139 5.98 9.73 -0.76
N VAL A 140 6.57 8.54 -0.88
CA VAL A 140 8.02 8.32 -0.74
C VAL A 140 8.54 7.71 -2.04
N ILE A 141 9.64 8.25 -2.57
CA ILE A 141 10.22 7.84 -3.86
C ILE A 141 11.68 7.42 -3.64
N ASP A 142 12.04 6.29 -4.22
CA ASP A 142 13.37 5.69 -4.13
C ASP A 142 14.23 6.11 -5.33
N PHE A 143 15.06 7.12 -5.14
CA PHE A 143 16.01 7.58 -6.15
C PHE A 143 17.35 6.85 -6.09
N SER A 144 17.51 5.80 -5.26
CA SER A 144 18.75 5.04 -5.16
C SER A 144 19.22 4.41 -6.48
N PRO A 145 18.35 3.98 -7.43
CA PRO A 145 18.81 3.50 -8.74
C PRO A 145 19.51 4.58 -9.58
N LYS A 146 19.32 5.85 -9.22
CA LYS A 146 19.98 7.01 -9.81
C LYS A 146 21.13 7.58 -8.97
N GLY A 147 21.45 6.95 -7.83
CA GLY A 147 22.44 7.44 -6.87
C GLY A 147 21.90 8.46 -5.86
N GLY A 148 20.58 8.65 -5.79
CA GLY A 148 19.91 9.50 -4.81
C GLY A 148 19.48 8.76 -3.53
N PRO A 149 18.76 9.43 -2.63
CA PRO A 149 18.20 8.81 -1.43
C PRO A 149 17.07 7.81 -1.77
N SER A 150 16.94 6.77 -0.96
CA SER A 150 15.94 5.70 -1.17
C SER A 150 14.53 6.02 -0.63
N ASP A 151 14.40 7.10 0.12
CA ASP A 151 13.21 7.44 0.88
C ASP A 151 12.85 8.93 0.78
N LEU A 152 13.04 9.54 -0.39
CA LEU A 152 12.73 10.95 -0.59
C LEU A 152 11.22 11.19 -0.47
N VAL A 153 10.83 12.00 0.53
CA VAL A 153 9.42 12.30 0.80
C VAL A 153 8.94 13.42 -0.13
N GLY A 154 7.95 13.13 -0.97
CA GLY A 154 7.23 14.11 -1.76
C GLY A 154 5.88 14.43 -1.13
N LYS A 155 5.58 15.73 -0.91
CA LYS A 155 4.28 16.20 -0.43
C LYS A 155 3.53 16.93 -1.54
N TRP A 156 2.24 16.66 -1.65
CA TRP A 156 1.37 17.39 -2.56
C TRP A 156 1.10 18.79 -1.98
N ASP A 157 1.42 19.82 -2.75
CA ASP A 157 1.16 21.21 -2.39
C ASP A 157 0.83 22.04 -3.63
N ALA A 158 -0.34 22.68 -3.61
CA ALA A 158 -0.79 23.67 -4.60
C ALA A 158 -0.41 23.31 -6.07
N GLY A 159 -0.85 22.15 -6.54
CA GLY A 159 -0.62 21.71 -7.92
C GLY A 159 0.79 21.15 -8.21
N GLY A 160 1.57 20.82 -7.19
CA GLY A 160 2.90 20.25 -7.37
C GLY A 160 3.34 19.30 -6.27
N ILE A 161 4.52 18.71 -6.45
CA ILE A 161 5.18 17.83 -5.47
C ILE A 161 6.36 18.60 -4.89
N VAL A 162 6.33 18.86 -3.60
CA VAL A 162 7.40 19.54 -2.86
C VAL A 162 8.27 18.50 -2.18
N PHE A 163 9.58 18.61 -2.39
CA PHE A 163 10.60 17.79 -1.78
C PHE A 163 11.31 18.51 -0.63
N PRO A 164 12.03 17.80 0.25
CA PRO A 164 12.66 18.38 1.43
C PRO A 164 13.82 19.33 1.11
N ASP A 165 14.40 19.23 -0.09
CA ASP A 165 15.45 20.11 -0.61
C ASP A 165 14.93 21.45 -1.13
N GLY A 166 13.60 21.67 -1.09
CA GLY A 166 12.96 22.85 -1.62
C GLY A 166 12.65 22.78 -3.11
N ASN A 167 13.01 21.69 -3.81
CA ASN A 167 12.59 21.48 -5.18
C ASN A 167 11.08 21.23 -5.22
N LYS A 168 10.39 21.91 -6.14
CA LYS A 168 8.95 21.75 -6.37
C LYS A 168 8.71 21.37 -7.81
N TRP A 169 8.27 20.14 -8.03
CA TRP A 169 7.81 19.70 -9.35
C TRP A 169 6.41 20.23 -9.59
N ILE A 170 6.25 21.06 -10.63
CA ILE A 170 4.96 21.72 -10.93
C ILE A 170 4.20 20.84 -11.91
N LYS A 171 2.96 20.45 -11.56
CA LYS A 171 2.12 19.64 -12.43
C LYS A 171 1.70 20.44 -13.66
N ILE A 172 1.79 19.81 -14.81
CA ILE A 172 1.36 20.40 -16.07
C ILE A 172 -0.09 19.99 -16.31
N GLU A 173 -0.99 20.96 -16.16
CA GLU A 173 -2.42 20.77 -16.46
C GLU A 173 -2.61 20.42 -17.94
N GLY A 174 -3.42 19.39 -18.22
CA GLY A 174 -3.63 18.88 -19.59
C GLY A 174 -2.53 17.97 -20.15
N GLY A 175 -1.38 17.86 -19.47
CA GLY A 175 -0.25 17.00 -19.85
C GLY A 175 0.51 17.48 -21.09
N THR A 176 1.57 16.76 -21.45
CA THR A 176 2.54 17.19 -22.49
C THR A 176 2.97 16.03 -23.38
N ARG A 177 2.03 15.53 -24.20
CA ARG A 177 2.23 14.32 -25.03
C ARG A 177 3.36 14.47 -26.05
N ASP A 178 3.52 15.66 -26.59
CA ASP A 178 4.52 16.05 -27.61
C ASP A 178 5.96 16.04 -27.09
N ARG A 179 6.16 16.18 -25.79
CA ARG A 179 7.47 16.21 -25.12
C ARG A 179 7.94 14.86 -24.57
N ARG A 180 7.07 13.83 -24.53
CA ARG A 180 7.45 12.42 -24.26
C ARG A 180 8.11 11.80 -25.48
N PRO A 181 8.84 10.67 -25.43
CA PRO A 181 9.33 10.00 -26.65
C PRO A 181 8.24 9.77 -27.72
N LYS A 182 8.61 9.83 -29.01
CA LYS A 182 7.67 9.77 -30.17
C LYS A 182 6.75 8.56 -30.10
N ASP A 183 7.36 7.41 -29.88
CA ASP A 183 6.76 6.11 -29.71
C ASP A 183 5.97 5.93 -28.39
N MET A 184 6.07 6.86 -27.45
CA MET A 184 5.26 6.91 -26.22
C MET A 184 4.13 7.95 -26.27
N SER A 185 4.12 8.85 -27.25
CA SER A 185 3.07 9.87 -27.39
C SER A 185 1.78 9.36 -28.02
N THR A 186 1.85 8.20 -28.67
CA THR A 186 0.74 7.53 -29.36
C THR A 186 0.29 6.29 -28.59
N LEU A 187 -0.18 6.45 -27.36
CA LEU A 187 -1.31 5.62 -26.95
C LEU A 187 -2.54 6.25 -27.61
N LYS A 188 -2.88 5.76 -28.80
CA LYS A 188 -4.29 5.81 -29.24
C LYS A 188 -5.05 5.07 -28.15
N GLY A 189 -6.06 5.71 -27.59
CA GLY A 189 -6.99 4.99 -26.74
C GLY A 189 -7.69 3.99 -27.63
N ASP A 190 -7.36 2.72 -27.46
CA ASP A 190 -8.24 1.61 -27.85
C ASP A 190 -9.13 1.30 -26.65
#